data_AF-A0A662R196-F1
#
_entry.id   AF-A0A662R196-F1
#
_cell.length_a   1.000
_cell.length_b   1.000
_cell.length_c   1.000
_cell.angle_alpha   90.00
_cell.angle_beta   90.00
_cell.angle_gamma   90.00
#
_symmetry.space_group_name_H-M   'P 1'
#
loop_
_entity.id
_entity.type
_entity.pdbx_description
1 polymer ?
#
loop_
_entity_poly.entity_id
_entity_poly.type
_entity_poly.pdbx_seq_one_letter_code
_entity_poly.pdbx_strand_id
1 'polypeptide(L)'
;MALAVLVLFALVAVPASATEVSELEIRSSVQDATAANIATFTITADDFAAFWYDIDDGVSSEVLYYDNGAGASNPNGPLGLAAGGSNVIDEDELYYLSAPQQVDSEIGLAFADANGNDKIDPGETFVPEDADIATYYKIGLFGDEYVALDGDPSELAKLIIEFDSSDKKTLQTGEEWELGEGLSLVPMQIDLDGEKVWLQLKKNGVEIDSEVIDASSSATDLQRTYVYEDDDDRAIFYCYVDAVFRGTESNIVQLKYVFLRSDDVMELDTGDDYGVFEIKSFSYTVP
;
A
#
# COMPACT_ATOMS: atom_id res chain seq x y z
N MET A 1 -67.19 4.31 29.91
CA MET A 1 -66.26 5.13 29.12
C MET A 1 -65.34 5.86 30.09
N ALA A 2 -64.10 5.43 30.20
CA ALA A 2 -62.98 6.21 30.72
C ALA A 2 -61.72 5.55 30.14
N LEU A 3 -61.25 6.08 29.03
CA LEU A 3 -60.06 5.65 28.31
C LEU A 3 -58.86 6.32 28.97
N ALA A 4 -58.01 5.56 29.65
CA ALA A 4 -56.72 6.03 30.12
C ALA A 4 -55.73 5.94 28.94
N VAL A 5 -55.32 7.09 28.42
CA VAL A 5 -54.28 7.20 27.40
C VAL A 5 -52.93 7.19 28.11
N LEU A 6 -52.18 6.10 27.92
CA LEU A 6 -50.78 5.97 28.32
C LEU A 6 -49.93 6.71 27.29
N VAL A 7 -49.34 7.85 27.66
CA VAL A 7 -48.37 8.57 26.81
C VAL A 7 -47.01 7.91 26.99
N LEU A 8 -46.59 7.16 25.97
CA LEU A 8 -45.26 6.58 25.87
C LEU A 8 -44.30 7.67 25.37
N PHE A 9 -43.40 8.15 26.22
CA PHE A 9 -42.29 9.03 25.83
C PHE A 9 -41.27 8.18 25.06
N ALA A 10 -41.21 8.33 23.74
CA ALA A 10 -40.12 7.79 22.94
C ALA A 10 -38.85 8.64 23.19
N LEU A 11 -37.86 8.07 23.87
CA LEU A 11 -36.49 8.60 23.84
C LEU A 11 -35.97 8.39 22.42
N VAL A 12 -35.89 9.47 21.64
CA VAL A 12 -35.11 9.47 20.40
C VAL A 12 -33.65 9.56 20.84
N ALA A 13 -32.93 8.43 20.75
CA ALA A 13 -31.48 8.44 20.79
C ALA A 13 -30.99 9.15 19.53
N VAL A 14 -30.52 10.39 19.68
CA VAL A 14 -29.78 11.09 18.63
C VAL A 14 -28.42 10.40 18.54
N PRO A 15 -27.98 9.88 17.38
CA PRO A 15 -26.62 9.37 17.25
C PRO A 15 -25.64 10.51 17.56
N ALA A 16 -24.63 10.21 18.37
CA ALA A 16 -23.56 11.12 18.71
C ALA A 16 -22.94 11.69 17.43
N SER A 17 -22.82 13.00 17.39
CA SER A 17 -22.19 13.77 16.30
C SER A 17 -20.80 13.22 16.00
N ALA A 18 -20.50 13.08 14.71
CA ALA A 18 -19.14 12.86 14.21
C ALA A 18 -18.18 13.86 14.86
N THR A 19 -17.09 13.33 15.41
CA THR A 19 -15.95 14.09 15.91
C THR A 19 -15.43 14.96 14.76
N GLU A 20 -15.24 16.26 14.99
CA GLU A 20 -14.56 17.11 14.00
C GLU A 20 -13.16 16.54 13.78
N VAL A 21 -12.90 16.09 12.55
CA VAL A 21 -11.55 15.74 12.12
C VAL A 21 -10.80 17.07 12.06
N SER A 22 -9.88 17.29 13.00
CA SER A 22 -8.91 18.37 12.85
C SER A 22 -8.02 18.02 11.67
N GLU A 23 -8.14 18.75 10.57
CA GLU A 23 -7.18 18.65 9.47
C GLU A 23 -5.78 18.94 10.02
N LEU A 24 -4.85 17.99 9.82
CA LEU A 24 -3.45 18.16 10.16
C LEU A 24 -2.72 18.66 8.93
N GLU A 25 -1.88 19.68 9.10
CA GLU A 25 -1.06 20.23 8.03
C GLU A 25 0.40 19.80 8.23
N ILE A 26 0.94 19.11 7.22
CA ILE A 26 2.36 18.79 7.11
C ILE A 26 2.97 19.80 6.12
N ARG A 27 4.13 20.36 6.46
CA ARG A 27 4.77 21.43 5.67
C ARG A 27 6.15 21.01 5.21
N SER A 28 6.53 21.49 4.03
CA SER A 28 7.91 21.39 3.52
C SER A 28 8.83 22.43 4.17
N SER A 29 10.08 22.41 3.74
CA SER A 29 11.01 23.54 3.88
C SER A 29 10.45 24.83 3.25
N VAL A 30 10.83 25.99 3.80
CA VAL A 30 10.36 27.29 3.30
C VAL A 30 11.22 27.78 2.15
N GLN A 31 10.58 28.10 1.03
CA GLN A 31 11.19 28.79 -0.11
C GLN A 31 11.16 30.31 0.12
N ASP A 32 12.22 30.88 0.68
CA ASP A 32 12.30 32.32 1.00
C ASP A 32 12.85 33.15 -0.17
N ALA A 33 11.94 33.81 -0.90
CA ALA A 33 12.24 34.70 -2.01
C ALA A 33 12.29 36.20 -1.65
N THR A 34 12.49 36.54 -0.37
CA THR A 34 12.47 37.94 0.08
C THR A 34 13.75 38.71 -0.28
N ALA A 35 14.92 38.06 -0.18
CA ALA A 35 16.21 38.68 -0.46
C ALA A 35 16.64 38.56 -1.94
N ALA A 36 16.24 37.47 -2.60
CA ALA A 36 16.51 37.17 -4.00
C ALA A 36 15.34 36.40 -4.61
N ASN A 37 15.06 36.63 -5.89
CA ASN A 37 14.04 35.85 -6.59
C ASN A 37 14.53 34.41 -6.80
N ILE A 38 13.60 33.46 -6.74
CA ILE A 38 13.82 32.03 -6.94
C ILE A 38 13.45 31.70 -8.38
N ALA A 39 14.46 31.32 -9.17
CA ALA A 39 14.25 30.87 -10.55
C ALA A 39 13.89 29.38 -10.62
N THR A 40 14.36 28.59 -9.65
CA THR A 40 14.11 27.15 -9.57
C THR A 40 14.06 26.71 -8.11
N PHE A 41 13.24 25.73 -7.78
CA PHE A 41 13.36 24.97 -6.53
C PHE A 41 12.93 23.52 -6.75
N THR A 42 13.43 22.64 -5.88
CA THR A 42 13.06 21.21 -5.85
C THR A 42 12.69 20.86 -4.42
N ILE A 43 11.58 20.15 -4.27
CA ILE A 43 11.13 19.56 -3.02
C ILE A 43 11.08 18.06 -3.22
N THR A 44 11.63 17.31 -2.27
CA THR A 44 11.67 15.83 -2.23
C THR A 44 11.29 15.35 -0.83
N ALA A 45 11.29 14.04 -0.60
CA ALA A 45 11.06 13.48 0.74
C ALA A 45 12.07 13.99 1.80
N ASP A 46 13.26 14.44 1.40
CA ASP A 46 14.27 15.00 2.32
C ASP A 46 13.81 16.30 2.99
N ASP A 47 12.96 17.08 2.32
CA ASP A 47 12.55 18.40 2.77
C ASP A 47 11.03 18.62 2.78
N PHE A 48 10.24 17.58 2.47
CA PHE A 48 8.81 17.54 2.68
C PHE A 48 8.33 16.17 3.19
N ALA A 49 8.13 16.09 4.51
CA ALA A 49 7.74 14.87 5.21
C ALA A 49 6.33 14.33 4.89
N ALA A 50 5.59 14.97 3.98
CA ALA A 50 4.33 14.46 3.49
C ALA A 50 4.51 13.52 2.29
N PHE A 51 5.65 13.60 1.59
CA PHE A 51 5.96 12.65 0.52
C PHE A 51 6.30 11.29 1.10
N TRP A 52 5.88 10.25 0.37
CA TRP A 52 6.15 8.87 0.73
C TRP A 52 7.68 8.61 0.76
N TYR A 53 8.11 7.90 1.80
CA TYR A 53 9.49 7.50 2.02
C TYR A 53 9.52 6.15 2.73
N ASP A 54 10.17 5.17 2.10
CA ASP A 54 10.47 3.88 2.70
C ASP A 54 11.76 3.99 3.52
N ILE A 55 11.67 3.72 4.82
CA ILE A 55 12.81 3.86 5.73
C ILE A 55 13.77 2.68 5.68
N ASP A 56 13.29 1.50 5.31
CA ASP A 56 14.06 0.27 5.34
C ASP A 56 14.94 0.17 4.08
N ASP A 57 14.37 0.52 2.92
CA ASP A 57 15.10 0.59 1.64
C ASP A 57 15.73 1.97 1.37
N GLY A 58 15.30 3.00 2.10
CA GLY A 58 15.81 4.37 1.94
C GLY A 58 15.42 5.00 0.60
N VAL A 59 14.23 4.67 0.09
CA VAL A 59 13.73 5.13 -1.21
C VAL A 59 12.54 6.08 -1.06
N SER A 60 12.38 6.97 -2.04
CA SER A 60 11.21 7.83 -2.20
C SER A 60 10.90 7.98 -3.68
N SER A 61 9.70 8.44 -4.00
CA SER A 61 9.21 8.48 -5.39
C SER A 61 8.86 9.88 -5.87
N GLU A 62 8.44 10.78 -4.96
CA GLU A 62 7.82 12.07 -5.31
C GLU A 62 8.83 13.23 -5.38
N VAL A 63 8.67 14.07 -6.41
CA VAL A 63 9.42 15.32 -6.58
C VAL A 63 8.47 16.43 -7.03
N LEU A 64 8.48 17.57 -6.32
CA LEU A 64 7.86 18.81 -6.78
C LEU A 64 8.95 19.78 -7.23
N TYR A 65 8.91 20.19 -8.49
CA TYR A 65 9.94 20.99 -9.13
C TYR A 65 9.34 22.24 -9.77
N TYR A 66 9.96 23.39 -9.55
CA TYR A 66 9.64 24.65 -10.21
C TYR A 66 10.82 25.13 -11.04
N ASP A 67 10.53 25.63 -12.25
CA ASP A 67 11.50 26.25 -13.15
C ASP A 67 10.87 27.35 -14.00
N ASN A 68 11.23 28.60 -13.69
CA ASN A 68 10.79 29.78 -14.45
C ASN A 68 11.27 29.77 -15.91
N GLY A 69 12.20 28.90 -16.28
CA GLY A 69 12.72 28.79 -17.63
C GLY A 69 11.99 27.78 -18.50
N ALA A 70 11.13 26.94 -17.91
CA ALA A 70 10.59 25.76 -18.59
C ALA A 70 9.36 26.07 -19.48
N GLY A 71 8.56 27.08 -19.12
CA GLY A 71 7.40 27.49 -19.90
C GLY A 71 7.72 28.00 -21.30
N ALA A 72 6.81 27.76 -22.25
CA ALA A 72 6.96 28.23 -23.64
C ALA A 72 6.71 29.75 -23.79
N SER A 73 5.93 30.33 -22.89
CA SER A 73 5.71 31.76 -22.75
C SER A 73 5.81 32.11 -21.28
N ASN A 74 6.88 32.81 -20.89
CA ASN A 74 7.12 33.20 -19.50
C ASN A 74 6.86 34.71 -19.39
N PRO A 75 5.58 35.15 -19.39
CA PRO A 75 5.23 36.56 -19.26
C PRO A 75 5.64 37.13 -17.89
N ASN A 76 5.81 36.28 -16.88
CA ASN A 76 6.21 36.69 -15.54
C ASN A 76 7.69 36.37 -15.26
N GLY A 77 8.26 37.10 -14.31
CA GLY A 77 9.62 36.84 -13.81
C GLY A 77 9.64 35.83 -12.66
N PRO A 78 10.83 35.43 -12.19
CA PRO A 78 10.99 34.45 -11.12
C PRO A 78 10.25 34.82 -9.83
N LEU A 79 9.84 33.83 -9.06
CA LEU A 79 9.14 34.05 -7.79
C LEU A 79 9.98 34.91 -6.84
N GLY A 80 9.45 36.04 -6.37
CA GLY A 80 10.13 36.86 -5.36
C GLY A 80 9.78 38.34 -5.35
N LEU A 81 10.30 39.03 -4.34
CA LEU A 81 10.03 40.45 -4.09
C LEU A 81 11.10 41.41 -4.64
N ALA A 82 12.22 40.87 -5.16
CA ALA A 82 13.25 41.71 -5.76
C ALA A 82 12.79 42.26 -7.12
N ALA A 83 13.51 43.26 -7.64
CA ALA A 83 13.16 43.88 -8.92
C ALA A 83 13.07 42.83 -10.05
N GLY A 84 11.93 42.80 -10.74
CA GLY A 84 11.64 41.81 -11.78
C GLY A 84 11.12 40.46 -11.26
N GLY A 85 10.83 40.34 -9.96
CA GLY A 85 10.18 39.16 -9.39
C GLY A 85 8.66 39.16 -9.57
N SER A 86 8.07 37.97 -9.46
CA SER A 86 6.63 37.72 -9.56
C SER A 86 6.12 36.94 -8.36
N ASN A 87 4.79 36.83 -8.23
CA ASN A 87 4.10 35.90 -7.34
C ASN A 87 3.16 34.97 -8.12
N VAL A 88 3.40 34.84 -9.43
CA VAL A 88 2.64 34.02 -10.37
C VAL A 88 3.59 32.99 -10.95
N ILE A 89 3.18 31.72 -10.91
CA ILE A 89 3.79 30.61 -11.64
C ILE A 89 3.06 30.54 -12.98
N ASP A 90 3.80 30.59 -14.08
CA ASP A 90 3.24 30.47 -15.42
C ASP A 90 2.96 29.00 -15.79
N GLU A 91 2.19 28.79 -16.85
CA GLU A 91 1.91 27.46 -17.38
C GLU A 91 3.22 26.75 -17.75
N ASP A 92 3.30 25.45 -17.45
CA ASP A 92 4.49 24.62 -17.64
C ASP A 92 5.73 25.07 -16.83
N GLU A 93 5.58 25.78 -15.72
CA GLU A 93 6.71 26.11 -14.81
C GLU A 93 6.73 25.27 -13.53
N LEU A 94 5.66 24.54 -13.20
CA LEU A 94 5.57 23.70 -12.00
C LEU A 94 5.25 22.25 -12.38
N TYR A 95 6.09 21.34 -11.91
CA TYR A 95 6.07 19.93 -12.24
C TYR A 95 5.96 19.11 -10.96
N TYR A 96 5.06 18.14 -10.97
CA TYR A 96 5.04 17.06 -10.00
C TYR A 96 5.44 15.79 -10.74
N LEU A 97 6.43 15.07 -10.22
CA LEU A 97 6.90 13.81 -10.76
C LEU A 97 6.78 12.74 -9.68
N SER A 98 6.39 11.54 -10.07
CA SER A 98 6.51 10.36 -9.23
C SER A 98 7.04 9.18 -10.03
N ALA A 99 7.85 8.35 -9.40
CA ALA A 99 8.51 7.20 -10.03
C ALA A 99 8.38 5.96 -9.15
N PRO A 100 7.90 4.82 -9.70
CA PRO A 100 7.87 3.56 -8.97
C PRO A 100 9.26 3.19 -8.45
N GLN A 101 9.34 2.82 -7.18
CA GLN A 101 10.55 2.33 -6.52
C GLN A 101 10.36 0.84 -6.26
N GLN A 102 11.27 0.01 -6.77
CA GLN A 102 11.31 -1.40 -6.39
C GLN A 102 11.71 -1.49 -4.93
N VAL A 103 10.92 -2.20 -4.14
CA VAL A 103 11.18 -2.50 -2.73
C VAL A 103 11.18 -4.00 -2.54
N ASP A 104 11.90 -4.43 -1.52
CA ASP A 104 11.87 -5.83 -1.12
C ASP A 104 10.64 -6.08 -0.25
N SER A 105 9.96 -7.21 -0.47
CA SER A 105 8.91 -7.62 0.46
C SER A 105 9.52 -8.13 1.76
N GLU A 106 8.75 -8.06 2.84
CA GLU A 106 9.11 -8.62 4.14
C GLU A 106 9.08 -10.16 4.20
N ILE A 107 8.87 -10.83 3.06
CA ILE A 107 8.71 -12.28 2.95
C ILE A 107 10.05 -12.97 3.12
N GLY A 108 10.15 -13.87 4.10
CA GLY A 108 11.25 -14.84 4.15
C GLY A 108 12.65 -14.25 4.10
N LEU A 109 12.89 -13.17 4.86
CA LEU A 109 14.17 -12.49 4.81
C LEU A 109 15.31 -13.36 5.34
N ALA A 110 16.16 -13.80 4.42
CA ALA A 110 17.59 -13.91 4.60
C ALA A 110 18.28 -12.92 3.64
N PHE A 111 18.33 -11.64 3.98
CA PHE A 111 19.05 -10.67 3.15
C PHE A 111 20.54 -10.68 3.46
N ALA A 112 21.37 -10.71 2.42
CA ALA A 112 22.77 -10.34 2.57
C ALA A 112 22.91 -8.87 2.97
N ASP A 113 23.75 -8.56 3.96
CA ASP A 113 24.13 -7.18 4.27
C ASP A 113 24.78 -6.50 3.05
N ALA A 114 25.01 -5.19 3.12
CA ALA A 114 25.67 -4.42 2.05
C ALA A 114 27.09 -4.93 1.66
N ASN A 115 27.62 -5.95 2.35
CA ASN A 115 28.89 -6.61 2.05
C ASN A 115 28.69 -8.01 1.44
N GLY A 116 27.46 -8.45 1.16
CA GLY A 116 27.16 -9.77 0.63
C GLY A 116 27.17 -10.87 1.70
N ASN A 117 27.08 -10.54 2.99
CA ASN A 117 26.95 -11.56 4.05
C ASN A 117 25.49 -11.79 4.38
N ASP A 118 24.95 -12.98 4.14
CA ASP A 118 23.60 -13.34 4.55
C ASP A 118 23.36 -12.97 6.03
N LYS A 119 22.42 -12.05 6.29
CA LYS A 119 21.73 -11.92 7.57
C LYS A 119 20.76 -13.10 7.66
N ILE A 120 21.33 -14.29 7.80
CA ILE A 120 20.57 -15.50 8.06
C ILE A 120 20.00 -15.35 9.47
N ASP A 121 18.69 -15.19 9.61
CA ASP A 121 18.06 -15.69 10.82
C ASP A 121 18.18 -17.23 10.74
N PRO A 122 18.92 -17.92 11.64
CA PRO A 122 19.33 -19.32 11.45
C PRO A 122 18.22 -20.37 11.46
N GLY A 123 16.97 -20.02 11.14
CA GLY A 123 15.82 -20.92 11.06
C GLY A 123 14.61 -20.43 10.26
N GLU A 124 14.67 -19.33 9.50
CA GLU A 124 13.46 -18.73 8.90
C GLU A 124 13.44 -18.69 7.37
N THR A 125 12.22 -18.94 6.88
CA THR A 125 11.56 -18.95 5.57
C THR A 125 12.34 -18.42 4.37
N PHE A 126 12.29 -19.19 3.28
CA PHE A 126 12.88 -18.88 1.98
C PHE A 126 11.76 -18.41 1.06
N VAL A 127 11.98 -17.28 0.40
CA VAL A 127 11.20 -16.86 -0.76
C VAL A 127 11.39 -17.95 -1.82
N PRO A 128 10.36 -18.69 -2.24
CA PRO A 128 10.49 -19.53 -3.41
C PRO A 128 11.10 -18.73 -4.57
N GLU A 129 12.00 -19.31 -5.37
CA GLU A 129 12.69 -18.59 -6.47
C GLU A 129 11.73 -17.88 -7.45
N ASP A 130 10.45 -18.23 -7.41
CA ASP A 130 9.34 -17.70 -8.22
C ASP A 130 8.17 -17.16 -7.36
N ALA A 131 8.41 -16.66 -6.13
CA ALA A 131 7.33 -16.08 -5.34
C ALA A 131 6.85 -14.76 -5.97
N ASP A 132 5.55 -14.68 -6.26
CA ASP A 132 4.94 -13.58 -7.05
C ASP A 132 5.12 -12.19 -6.44
N ILE A 133 5.49 -12.10 -5.17
CA ILE A 133 5.65 -10.85 -4.43
C ILE A 133 6.98 -10.73 -3.70
N ALA A 134 8.03 -11.44 -4.14
CA ALA A 134 9.38 -11.32 -3.56
C ALA A 134 9.86 -9.86 -3.50
N THR A 135 9.63 -9.14 -4.59
CA THR A 135 9.82 -7.70 -4.73
C THR A 135 8.62 -7.12 -5.45
N TYR A 136 8.27 -5.87 -5.16
CA TYR A 136 7.22 -5.16 -5.89
C TYR A 136 7.55 -3.67 -5.95
N TYR A 137 6.72 -2.89 -6.63
CA TYR A 137 6.97 -1.47 -6.81
C TYR A 137 6.03 -0.63 -5.95
N LYS A 138 6.59 0.23 -5.10
CA LYS A 138 5.85 1.26 -4.36
C LYS A 138 5.97 2.60 -5.06
N ILE A 139 4.92 3.41 -4.99
CA ILE A 139 4.88 4.76 -5.54
C ILE A 139 4.02 5.67 -4.66
N GLY A 140 4.48 6.90 -4.45
CA GLY A 140 3.75 7.96 -3.79
C GLY A 140 2.98 8.79 -4.80
N LEU A 141 1.71 9.09 -4.53
CA LEU A 141 0.91 9.99 -5.33
C LEU A 141 0.23 11.02 -4.41
N PHE A 142 0.78 12.23 -4.38
CA PHE A 142 0.35 13.32 -3.51
C PHE A 142 0.40 12.94 -2.02
N GLY A 143 1.44 12.21 -1.63
CA GLY A 143 1.71 11.74 -0.27
C GLY A 143 1.03 10.43 0.12
N ASP A 144 0.11 9.90 -0.70
CA ASP A 144 -0.50 8.60 -0.47
C ASP A 144 0.34 7.49 -1.13
N GLU A 145 0.47 6.36 -0.44
CA GLU A 145 1.22 5.18 -0.90
C GLU A 145 0.36 4.23 -1.74
N TYR A 146 0.93 3.75 -2.84
CA TYR A 146 0.34 2.77 -3.75
C TYR A 146 1.36 1.72 -4.17
N VAL A 147 0.86 0.57 -4.62
CA VAL A 147 1.60 -0.42 -5.41
C VAL A 147 1.45 -0.04 -6.88
N ALA A 148 2.55 0.14 -7.59
CA ALA A 148 2.56 0.26 -9.05
C ALA A 148 2.62 -1.15 -9.66
N LEU A 149 1.56 -1.53 -10.38
CA LEU A 149 1.44 -2.88 -10.93
C LEU A 149 2.47 -3.06 -12.05
N ASP A 150 3.29 -4.11 -11.96
CA ASP A 150 4.41 -4.40 -12.88
C ASP A 150 5.41 -3.26 -13.07
N GLY A 151 5.44 -2.31 -12.12
CA GLY A 151 6.24 -1.08 -12.23
C GLY A 151 5.68 -0.07 -13.24
N ASP A 152 4.44 -0.24 -13.71
CA ASP A 152 3.72 0.74 -14.52
C ASP A 152 3.14 1.85 -13.60
N PRO A 153 3.61 3.10 -13.72
CA PRO A 153 3.09 4.22 -12.92
C PRO A 153 1.67 4.65 -13.28
N SER A 154 1.07 4.10 -14.35
CA SER A 154 -0.31 4.38 -14.75
C SER A 154 -1.33 3.40 -14.19
N GLU A 155 -0.90 2.29 -13.61
CA GLU A 155 -1.77 1.28 -13.00
C GLU A 155 -1.43 1.10 -11.52
N LEU A 156 -2.23 1.71 -10.65
CA LEU A 156 -1.95 1.77 -9.21
C LEU A 156 -2.98 0.97 -8.41
N ALA A 157 -2.54 0.24 -7.39
CA ALA A 157 -3.42 -0.42 -6.43
C ALA A 157 -3.05 0.01 -5.01
N LYS A 158 -4.05 0.17 -4.14
CA LYS A 158 -3.80 0.48 -2.73
C LYS A 158 -3.20 -0.74 -2.02
N LEU A 159 -2.16 -0.53 -1.20
CA LEU A 159 -1.68 -1.54 -0.25
C LEU A 159 -2.61 -1.57 0.98
N ILE A 160 -3.18 -2.73 1.29
CA ILE A 160 -4.16 -2.90 2.38
C ILE A 160 -3.53 -3.58 3.59
N ILE A 161 -2.78 -4.66 3.36
CA ILE A 161 -2.04 -5.37 4.39
C ILE A 161 -0.64 -5.68 3.84
N GLU A 162 0.36 -5.39 4.64
CA GLU A 162 1.71 -5.93 4.51
C GLU A 162 2.15 -6.33 5.92
N PHE A 163 2.58 -7.57 6.08
CA PHE A 163 3.12 -8.07 7.35
C PHE A 163 4.62 -7.89 7.37
N ASP A 164 5.13 -7.32 8.47
CA ASP A 164 6.56 -7.35 8.75
C ASP A 164 7.03 -8.80 8.97
N SER A 165 8.33 -9.03 8.85
CA SER A 165 8.94 -10.36 9.06
C SER A 165 8.59 -11.03 10.41
N SER A 166 8.24 -10.23 11.42
CA SER A 166 7.87 -10.69 12.77
C SER A 166 6.37 -10.90 12.98
N ASP A 167 5.53 -10.43 12.07
CA ASP A 167 4.09 -10.45 12.22
C ASP A 167 3.52 -11.86 12.00
N LYS A 168 2.50 -12.17 12.82
CA LYS A 168 1.82 -13.47 12.82
C LYS A 168 0.33 -13.28 13.02
N LYS A 169 -0.46 -13.98 12.22
CA LYS A 169 -1.90 -14.15 12.46
C LYS A 169 -2.16 -15.58 12.90
N THR A 170 -2.98 -15.77 13.94
CA THR A 170 -3.47 -17.10 14.33
C THR A 170 -4.98 -17.13 14.21
N LEU A 171 -5.51 -18.18 13.57
CA LEU A 171 -6.93 -18.37 13.30
C LEU A 171 -7.37 -19.75 13.76
N GLN A 172 -8.57 -19.86 14.34
CA GLN A 172 -9.23 -21.14 14.53
C GLN A 172 -9.92 -21.61 13.24
N THR A 173 -10.04 -22.92 13.03
CA THR A 173 -10.83 -23.41 11.89
C THR A 173 -12.28 -22.90 11.95
N GLY A 174 -12.77 -22.32 10.87
CA GLY A 174 -14.07 -21.67 10.76
C GLY A 174 -14.14 -20.23 11.27
N GLU A 175 -13.04 -19.69 11.81
CA GLU A 175 -12.92 -18.26 12.11
C GLU A 175 -12.74 -17.47 10.82
N GLU A 176 -13.57 -16.43 10.62
CA GLU A 176 -13.46 -15.55 9.47
C GLU A 176 -12.62 -14.32 9.84
N TRP A 177 -11.53 -14.12 9.10
CA TRP A 177 -10.68 -12.96 9.24
C TRP A 177 -10.96 -11.95 8.14
N GLU A 178 -11.60 -10.85 8.50
CA GLU A 178 -11.76 -9.68 7.62
C GLU A 178 -10.39 -9.05 7.33
N LEU A 179 -10.04 -8.96 6.05
CA LEU A 179 -8.76 -8.42 5.58
C LEU A 179 -8.89 -6.95 5.15
N GLY A 180 -10.03 -6.58 4.54
CA GLY A 180 -10.27 -5.24 4.02
C GLY A 180 -11.02 -5.28 2.69
N GLU A 181 -11.71 -4.20 2.33
CA GLU A 181 -12.43 -4.08 1.05
C GLU A 181 -13.39 -5.25 0.75
N GLY A 182 -13.96 -5.84 1.80
CA GLY A 182 -14.86 -6.98 1.71
C GLY A 182 -14.17 -8.32 1.48
N LEU A 183 -12.84 -8.38 1.42
CA LEU A 183 -12.07 -9.62 1.40
C LEU A 183 -11.95 -10.21 2.81
N SER A 184 -12.11 -11.53 2.90
CA SER A 184 -11.93 -12.29 4.13
C SER A 184 -11.31 -13.67 3.87
N LEU A 185 -10.52 -14.16 4.83
CA LEU A 185 -9.91 -15.49 4.78
C LEU A 185 -10.50 -16.38 5.87
N VAL A 186 -10.80 -17.64 5.53
CA VAL A 186 -11.30 -18.65 6.46
C VAL A 186 -10.48 -19.95 6.34
N PRO A 187 -9.81 -20.41 7.40
CA PRO A 187 -9.30 -21.78 7.43
C PRO A 187 -10.45 -22.74 7.68
N MET A 188 -10.86 -23.48 6.66
CA MET A 188 -12.05 -24.31 6.69
C MET A 188 -11.83 -25.56 7.55
N GLN A 189 -10.78 -26.31 7.24
CA GLN A 189 -10.49 -27.59 7.90
C GLN A 189 -8.99 -27.87 7.90
N ILE A 190 -8.56 -28.68 8.87
CA ILE A 190 -7.25 -29.33 8.86
C ILE A 190 -7.47 -30.82 8.59
N ASP A 191 -6.58 -31.40 7.79
CA ASP A 191 -6.61 -32.82 7.46
C ASP A 191 -6.42 -33.76 8.67
N LEU A 192 -6.57 -35.07 8.43
CA LEU A 192 -6.52 -36.06 9.51
C LEU A 192 -5.13 -36.29 10.09
N ASP A 193 -4.08 -35.83 9.42
CA ASP A 193 -2.71 -35.97 9.88
C ASP A 193 -2.21 -34.70 10.59
N GLY A 194 -2.87 -33.55 10.39
CA GLY A 194 -2.50 -32.28 11.01
C GLY A 194 -1.42 -31.51 10.25
N GLU A 195 -1.29 -31.82 8.96
CA GLU A 195 -0.24 -31.32 8.10
C GLU A 195 -0.79 -30.33 7.07
N LYS A 196 -2.07 -30.46 6.70
CA LYS A 196 -2.67 -29.66 5.62
C LYS A 196 -3.87 -28.87 6.08
N VAL A 197 -3.98 -27.64 5.61
CA VAL A 197 -5.12 -26.76 5.85
C VAL A 197 -5.82 -26.42 4.54
N TRP A 198 -7.15 -26.48 4.52
CA TRP A 198 -7.95 -25.91 3.45
C TRP A 198 -8.28 -24.45 3.79
N LEU A 199 -7.74 -23.51 3.02
CA LEU A 199 -8.04 -22.08 3.13
C LEU A 199 -9.07 -21.67 2.08
N GLN A 200 -9.95 -20.76 2.44
CA GLN A 200 -10.98 -20.20 1.57
C GLN A 200 -10.89 -18.67 1.61
N LEU A 201 -10.74 -18.04 0.46
CA LEU A 201 -10.80 -16.60 0.29
C LEU A 201 -12.20 -16.20 -0.20
N LYS A 202 -12.76 -15.15 0.39
CA LYS A 202 -14.08 -14.63 0.03
C LYS A 202 -14.02 -13.15 -0.29
N LYS A 203 -14.93 -12.70 -1.16
CA LYS A 203 -15.28 -11.28 -1.36
C LYS A 203 -16.75 -11.09 -1.04
N ASN A 204 -17.06 -10.16 -0.15
CA ASN A 204 -18.43 -9.83 0.28
C ASN A 204 -19.23 -11.08 0.74
N GLY A 205 -18.56 -11.99 1.45
CA GLY A 205 -19.14 -13.22 1.97
C GLY A 205 -19.34 -14.35 0.95
N VAL A 206 -18.93 -14.17 -0.31
CA VAL A 206 -18.97 -15.19 -1.36
C VAL A 206 -17.55 -15.70 -1.60
N GLU A 207 -17.37 -17.02 -1.62
CA GLU A 207 -16.09 -17.65 -2.00
C GLU A 207 -15.70 -17.24 -3.41
N ILE A 208 -14.48 -16.73 -3.54
CA ILE A 208 -13.87 -16.38 -4.82
C ILE A 208 -12.76 -17.36 -5.19
N ASP A 209 -12.09 -17.92 -4.19
CA ASP A 209 -11.02 -18.89 -4.37
C ASP A 209 -10.80 -19.76 -3.12
N SER A 210 -10.16 -20.92 -3.27
CA SER A 210 -9.80 -21.78 -2.15
C SER A 210 -8.69 -22.76 -2.51
N GLU A 211 -7.82 -23.07 -1.54
CA GLU A 211 -6.69 -23.97 -1.76
C GLU A 211 -6.35 -24.82 -0.53
N VAL A 212 -5.78 -26.01 -0.77
CA VAL A 212 -5.25 -26.87 0.28
C VAL A 212 -3.73 -26.68 0.38
N ILE A 213 -3.28 -26.11 1.49
CA ILE A 213 -1.89 -25.78 1.76
C ILE A 213 -1.25 -26.87 2.62
N ASP A 214 -0.05 -27.32 2.23
CA ASP A 214 0.71 -28.37 2.91
C ASP A 214 1.77 -27.76 3.85
N ALA A 215 1.42 -27.60 5.11
CA ALA A 215 2.32 -27.02 6.10
C ALA A 215 3.44 -27.98 6.55
N SER A 216 3.46 -29.24 6.07
CA SER A 216 4.53 -30.20 6.36
C SER A 216 5.70 -30.14 5.38
N SER A 217 5.54 -29.42 4.25
CA SER A 217 6.61 -29.24 3.27
C SER A 217 7.75 -28.36 3.82
N SER A 218 8.86 -28.27 3.08
CA SER A 218 10.00 -27.43 3.49
C SER A 218 9.54 -25.97 3.64
N ALA A 219 10.16 -25.21 4.54
CA ALA A 219 9.90 -23.78 4.70
C ALA A 219 10.20 -22.95 3.43
N THR A 220 10.78 -23.59 2.42
CA THR A 220 11.16 -23.04 1.12
C THR A 220 10.20 -23.40 -0.01
N ASP A 221 9.20 -24.23 0.29
CA ASP A 221 8.33 -24.83 -0.71
C ASP A 221 7.07 -23.97 -0.92
N LEU A 222 6.73 -23.68 -2.19
CA LEU A 222 5.48 -23.00 -2.59
C LEU A 222 4.22 -23.69 -2.05
N GLN A 223 4.30 -24.98 -1.70
CA GLN A 223 3.20 -25.71 -1.10
C GLN A 223 2.78 -25.18 0.29
N ARG A 224 3.57 -24.29 0.92
CA ARG A 224 3.18 -23.57 2.16
C ARG A 224 2.51 -22.23 1.90
N THR A 225 2.46 -21.75 0.66
CA THR A 225 1.94 -20.43 0.31
C THR A 225 0.57 -20.55 -0.31
N TYR A 226 -0.33 -19.65 0.03
CA TYR A 226 -1.58 -19.43 -0.68
C TYR A 226 -1.47 -18.09 -1.42
N VAL A 227 -1.63 -18.11 -2.75
CA VAL A 227 -1.65 -16.93 -3.61
C VAL A 227 -2.98 -16.87 -4.35
N TYR A 228 -3.57 -15.68 -4.40
CA TYR A 228 -4.70 -15.36 -5.26
C TYR A 228 -4.32 -14.17 -6.14
N GLU A 229 -4.48 -14.33 -7.45
CA GLU A 229 -3.99 -13.42 -8.50
C GLU A 229 -5.16 -12.81 -9.28
N ASP A 230 -4.89 -11.71 -9.98
CA ASP A 230 -5.81 -11.17 -10.98
C ASP A 230 -5.64 -11.86 -12.35
N ASP A 231 -6.37 -11.37 -13.36
CA ASP A 231 -6.38 -11.94 -14.71
C ASP A 231 -5.03 -11.78 -15.46
N ASP A 232 -4.09 -10.98 -14.93
CA ASP A 232 -2.76 -10.72 -15.50
C ASP A 232 -1.64 -11.41 -14.69
N ASP A 233 -1.99 -12.42 -13.88
CA ASP A 233 -1.07 -13.18 -13.02
C ASP A 233 -0.37 -12.29 -11.96
N ARG A 234 -1.02 -11.20 -11.51
CA ARG A 234 -0.49 -10.30 -10.47
C ARG A 234 -1.13 -10.62 -9.12
N ALA A 235 -0.35 -10.98 -8.12
CA ALA A 235 -0.86 -11.31 -6.78
C ALA A 235 -1.72 -10.18 -6.18
N ILE A 236 -2.96 -10.51 -5.81
CA ILE A 236 -3.86 -9.67 -5.01
C ILE A 236 -3.66 -10.00 -3.53
N PHE A 237 -3.68 -11.29 -3.21
CA PHE A 237 -3.54 -11.79 -1.84
C PHE A 237 -2.47 -12.88 -1.79
N TYR A 238 -1.62 -12.81 -0.77
CA TYR A 238 -0.64 -13.84 -0.48
C TYR A 238 -0.59 -14.08 1.02
N CYS A 239 -0.41 -15.34 1.43
CA CYS A 239 0.03 -15.66 2.78
C CYS A 239 0.85 -16.94 2.84
N TYR A 240 1.70 -17.03 3.86
CA TYR A 240 2.45 -18.23 4.18
C TYR A 240 1.88 -18.93 5.40
N VAL A 241 1.61 -20.23 5.29
CA VAL A 241 1.17 -21.06 6.41
C VAL A 241 2.38 -21.53 7.21
N ASP A 242 2.66 -20.82 8.29
CA ASP A 242 3.79 -21.09 9.18
C ASP A 242 3.61 -22.40 9.94
N ALA A 243 2.41 -22.61 10.49
CA ALA A 243 2.12 -23.82 11.25
C ALA A 243 0.63 -24.14 11.27
N VAL A 244 0.36 -25.43 11.41
CA VAL A 244 -0.98 -26.00 11.53
C VAL A 244 -0.99 -26.86 12.79
N PHE A 245 -1.96 -26.66 13.67
CA PHE A 245 -2.06 -27.41 14.93
C PHE A 245 -3.45 -28.00 15.09
N ARG A 246 -3.49 -29.32 15.27
CA ARG A 246 -4.70 -30.05 15.65
C ARG A 246 -4.71 -30.34 17.13
N GLY A 247 -5.56 -29.61 17.84
CA GLY A 247 -5.83 -29.86 19.25
C GLY A 247 -7.03 -30.78 19.45
N THR A 248 -7.23 -31.21 20.69
CA THR A 248 -8.42 -31.98 21.10
C THR A 248 -9.69 -31.11 21.19
N GLU A 249 -9.51 -29.80 21.40
CA GLU A 249 -10.59 -28.84 21.60
C GLU A 249 -10.72 -27.87 20.43
N SER A 250 -9.60 -27.42 19.88
CA SER A 250 -9.55 -26.50 18.74
C SER A 250 -8.45 -26.87 17.77
N ASN A 251 -8.70 -26.52 16.51
CA ASN A 251 -7.76 -26.58 15.41
C ASN A 251 -7.36 -25.15 15.07
N ILE A 252 -6.07 -24.87 14.96
CA ILE A 252 -5.56 -23.53 14.66
C ILE A 252 -4.55 -23.54 13.53
N VAL A 253 -4.47 -22.41 12.84
CA VAL A 253 -3.57 -22.15 11.72
C VAL A 253 -2.85 -20.85 12.03
N GLN A 254 -1.53 -20.84 11.84
CA GLN A 254 -0.70 -19.65 11.96
C GLN A 254 -0.21 -19.22 10.59
N LEU A 255 -0.40 -17.94 10.28
CA LEU A 255 -0.01 -17.30 9.02
C LEU A 255 1.10 -16.28 9.29
N LYS A 256 2.04 -16.16 8.35
CA LYS A 256 3.05 -15.10 8.26
C LYS A 256 3.01 -14.47 6.86
N TYR A 257 3.70 -13.35 6.72
CA TYR A 257 3.96 -12.71 5.42
C TYR A 257 2.67 -12.46 4.62
N VAL A 258 1.63 -11.98 5.31
CA VAL A 258 0.36 -11.68 4.65
C VAL A 258 0.54 -10.40 3.86
N PHE A 259 0.22 -10.47 2.57
CA PHE A 259 0.16 -9.33 1.67
C PHE A 259 -1.24 -9.26 1.08
N LEU A 260 -1.78 -8.04 1.03
CA LEU A 260 -3.03 -7.74 0.35
C LEU A 260 -2.94 -6.36 -0.29
N ARG A 261 -3.16 -6.32 -1.61
CA ARG A 261 -3.49 -5.08 -2.32
C ARG A 261 -4.97 -5.05 -2.67
N SER A 262 -5.46 -3.87 -3.02
CA SER A 262 -6.78 -3.69 -3.60
C SER A 262 -6.89 -4.41 -4.95
N ASP A 263 -8.06 -4.99 -5.18
CA ASP A 263 -8.50 -5.49 -6.49
C ASP A 263 -9.11 -4.38 -7.35
N ASP A 264 -9.29 -3.17 -6.81
CA ASP A 264 -9.69 -1.97 -7.53
C ASP A 264 -8.44 -1.21 -8.00
N VAL A 265 -8.17 -1.27 -9.30
CA VAL A 265 -7.01 -0.62 -9.92
C VAL A 265 -7.38 0.81 -10.30
N MET A 266 -6.58 1.76 -9.80
CA MET A 266 -6.59 3.15 -10.26
C MET A 266 -5.78 3.25 -11.55
N GLU A 267 -6.48 3.40 -12.66
CA GLU A 267 -5.90 3.74 -13.96
C GLU A 267 -5.72 5.26 -14.08
N LEU A 268 -4.55 5.68 -14.52
CA LEU A 268 -4.21 7.09 -14.78
C LEU A 268 -4.00 7.30 -16.28
N ASP A 269 -4.62 8.33 -16.84
CA ASP A 269 -4.49 8.68 -18.25
C ASP A 269 -3.73 10.00 -18.47
N THR A 270 -3.04 10.09 -19.60
CA THR A 270 -2.49 11.38 -20.05
C THR A 270 -3.63 12.34 -20.34
N GLY A 271 -3.57 13.53 -19.72
CA GLY A 271 -4.62 14.53 -19.77
C GLY A 271 -5.54 14.54 -18.55
N ASP A 272 -5.39 13.61 -17.61
CA ASP A 272 -6.12 13.67 -16.34
C ASP A 272 -5.65 14.82 -15.46
N ASP A 273 -6.60 15.45 -14.77
CA ASP A 273 -6.37 16.61 -13.91
C ASP A 273 -6.32 16.21 -12.42
N TYR A 274 -5.24 16.60 -11.74
CA TYR A 274 -5.04 16.49 -10.30
C TYR A 274 -4.82 17.88 -9.70
N GLY A 275 -5.93 18.53 -9.32
CA GLY A 275 -5.91 19.89 -8.79
C GLY A 275 -5.49 20.90 -9.84
N VAL A 276 -4.23 21.35 -9.80
CA VAL A 276 -3.64 22.29 -10.78
C VAL A 276 -2.69 21.59 -11.76
N PHE A 277 -2.48 20.29 -11.60
CA PHE A 277 -1.61 19.50 -12.46
C PHE A 277 -2.45 18.75 -13.50
N GLU A 278 -1.92 18.64 -14.71
CA GLU A 278 -2.41 17.74 -15.76
C GLU A 278 -1.33 16.68 -16.01
N ILE A 279 -1.70 15.40 -16.10
CA ILE A 279 -0.75 14.34 -16.41
C ILE A 279 -0.27 14.50 -17.86
N LYS A 280 1.01 14.81 -18.04
CA LYS A 280 1.60 15.03 -19.38
C LYS A 280 2.16 13.78 -20.04
N SER A 281 2.66 12.82 -19.25
CA SER A 281 3.31 11.62 -19.80
C SER A 281 3.57 10.57 -18.72
N PHE A 282 3.61 9.32 -19.15
CA PHE A 282 4.23 8.21 -18.42
C PHE A 282 5.57 7.84 -19.06
N SER A 283 6.54 7.48 -18.25
CA SER A 283 7.82 6.94 -18.71
C SER A 283 8.20 5.78 -17.81
N TYR A 284 8.03 4.56 -18.31
CA TYR A 284 8.42 3.34 -17.64
C TYR A 284 9.09 2.41 -18.64
N THR A 285 9.91 1.50 -18.12
CA THR A 285 10.50 0.43 -18.93
C THR A 285 9.81 -0.84 -18.49
N VAL A 286 9.06 -1.47 -19.40
CA VAL A 286 8.56 -2.83 -19.16
C VAL A 286 9.80 -3.74 -19.04
N PRO A 287 9.97 -4.50 -17.95
CA PRO A 287 11.07 -5.45 -17.78
C PRO A 287 11.21 -6.46 -18.94
#